data_AF-A0A8B7R5N4-F1
#
_entry.id   AF-A0A8B7R5N4-F1
#
_cell.length_a   1.000
_cell.length_b   1.000
_cell.length_c   1.000
_cell.angle_alpha   90.00
_cell.angle_beta   90.00
_cell.angle_gamma   90.00
#
_symmetry.space_group_name_H-M   'P 1'
#
loop_
_entity.id
_entity.type
_entity.pdbx_description
1 polymer ?
#
loop_
_entity_poly.entity_id
_entity_poly.type
_entity_poly.pdbx_seq_one_letter_code
_entity_poly.pdbx_strand_id
1 'polypeptide(L)'
;MRLARNSRVPWALGTLGTHHNGLNSGGNLNCSPGEQRGQVVQRATMKMRSEDDVDKQTQELKTITRLQEQCRALQIQAVKEKTVKNRATLALLRKNIRHGIQDGALAKKYDQQTISKACGKDMPTRLAHCRCTMEVAREKLRKHVFDRVNVHNVLLHLVRLRGKQLESKQLELASLQNQPDASKEQLRLLQVIRQLENNIEKTMIKITTSQNIHLLYVELLDYLKKELAGYPTELDKLQNLVVDYCSELSDMTVMSQDAMMITDQVKMNMRQKEATFIEERRARENRLNQQKKLIDKIHTKETNEKYRGRTDLKFSNLMSTETLNVRKRETSKEDIEYQTYLTALVEKVKTTVRCSHLWDITGQFLAQRNTEDNLELQMEDCEERRSQLEALMKKLEAEETLLKFHQTPSSVSFKSIQEKMKDMLGKEEDRLRLAHTNMTKSQKLLLTIQTGIDNLYLRLMGIPLPGAQKEAVPPDSLDVHSKLAYCEGKLLHLANSVQMLSRTEEVALGQGWGGAYSSHVPLELTVHRVLQVNTKVRDALESSTLKEKQNTRISFEDLEEDIIGTVSGLGYWAAQRGEWMWETFQFADMDQSYVPSRAEIKRQAQQLIEESLKISKKKKKKK
;
A
#
# COMPACT_ATOMS: atom_id res chain seq x y z
N MET A 1 -51.17 11.88 -10.53
CA MET A 1 -51.88 11.07 -9.50
C MET A 1 -53.37 11.37 -9.66
N ARG A 2 -54.25 10.36 -9.64
CA ARG A 2 -55.59 10.38 -10.29
C ARG A 2 -55.48 10.47 -11.83
N LEU A 3 -56.33 9.85 -12.64
CA LEU A 3 -57.40 8.87 -12.37
C LEU A 3 -57.44 7.77 -13.46
N ALA A 4 -58.18 6.70 -13.21
CA ALA A 4 -58.08 5.40 -13.90
C ALA A 4 -58.81 5.30 -15.26
N ARG A 5 -58.48 4.24 -16.03
CA ARG A 5 -59.45 3.17 -16.33
C ARG A 5 -58.79 1.86 -16.80
N ASN A 6 -59.51 0.76 -16.59
CA ASN A 6 -59.06 -0.62 -16.86
C ASN A 6 -59.24 -1.02 -18.33
N SER A 7 -58.37 -1.91 -18.81
CA SER A 7 -58.79 -3.22 -19.35
C SER A 7 -57.69 -4.24 -19.04
N ARG A 8 -58.01 -5.55 -19.01
CA ARG A 8 -57.17 -6.57 -18.35
C ARG A 8 -57.14 -7.86 -19.18
N VAL A 9 -55.93 -8.29 -19.59
CA VAL A 9 -55.53 -9.66 -20.03
C VAL A 9 -56.36 -10.35 -21.15
N PRO A 10 -55.90 -11.51 -21.69
CA PRO A 10 -54.56 -12.10 -21.71
C PRO A 10 -53.98 -12.32 -23.13
N TRP A 11 -52.73 -12.75 -23.21
CA TRP A 11 -52.19 -13.46 -24.39
C TRP A 11 -52.57 -14.96 -24.33
N ALA A 12 -52.69 -15.59 -25.50
CA ALA A 12 -52.64 -17.05 -25.66
C ALA A 12 -51.93 -17.38 -26.99
N LEU A 13 -51.30 -18.55 -27.09
CA LEU A 13 -50.45 -18.92 -28.22
C LEU A 13 -51.26 -19.37 -29.45
N GLY A 14 -50.69 -19.16 -30.64
CA GLY A 14 -51.13 -19.77 -31.90
C GLY A 14 -49.91 -20.16 -32.74
N THR A 15 -49.76 -21.46 -33.02
CA THR A 15 -48.56 -22.06 -33.64
C THR A 15 -48.61 -22.00 -35.17
N LEU A 16 -47.55 -22.48 -35.84
CA LEU A 16 -47.44 -22.52 -37.30
C LEU A 16 -48.61 -23.26 -37.97
N GLY A 17 -49.04 -22.76 -39.13
CA GLY A 17 -49.98 -23.41 -40.02
C GLY A 17 -49.82 -22.94 -41.47
N THR A 18 -49.01 -23.64 -42.26
CA THR A 18 -48.96 -23.43 -43.72
C THR A 18 -50.21 -23.97 -44.37
N HIS A 19 -50.98 -23.13 -45.07
CA HIS A 19 -52.12 -23.61 -45.87
C HIS A 19 -52.13 -23.07 -47.30
N HIS A 20 -51.99 -24.01 -48.24
CA HIS A 20 -52.55 -23.88 -49.58
C HIS A 20 -54.08 -24.03 -49.53
N ASN A 21 -54.72 -23.58 -50.60
CA ASN A 21 -56.14 -23.75 -50.96
C ASN A 21 -57.14 -22.92 -50.12
N GLY A 22 -58.26 -22.47 -50.70
CA GLY A 22 -58.65 -22.63 -52.11
C GLY A 22 -59.83 -21.76 -52.53
N LEU A 23 -59.98 -21.59 -53.84
CA LEU A 23 -61.18 -21.01 -54.45
C LEU A 23 -62.34 -22.00 -54.31
N ASN A 24 -63.41 -21.61 -53.63
CA ASN A 24 -64.66 -22.34 -53.70
C ASN A 24 -65.88 -21.42 -53.53
N SER A 25 -66.52 -21.08 -54.64
CA SER A 25 -67.93 -20.69 -54.71
C SER A 25 -68.61 -21.63 -55.71
N GLY A 26 -69.01 -22.81 -55.22
CA GLY A 26 -69.72 -23.81 -56.04
C GLY A 26 -71.04 -23.26 -56.58
N GLY A 27 -71.37 -23.61 -57.83
CA GLY A 27 -72.51 -23.06 -58.57
C GLY A 27 -73.02 -23.97 -59.67
N ASN A 28 -73.11 -25.28 -59.37
CA ASN A 28 -73.57 -26.39 -60.23
C ASN A 28 -72.95 -26.54 -61.63
N LEU A 29 -72.29 -27.69 -61.81
CA LEU A 29 -72.24 -28.37 -63.10
C LEU A 29 -73.66 -28.61 -63.62
N ASN A 30 -73.88 -28.41 -64.92
CA ASN A 30 -74.76 -29.31 -65.64
C ASN A 30 -74.34 -29.40 -67.11
N CYS A 31 -74.29 -30.62 -67.65
CA CYS A 31 -73.83 -30.88 -69.00
C CYS A 31 -74.96 -30.67 -70.02
N SER A 32 -74.65 -30.09 -71.19
CA SER A 32 -74.85 -30.75 -72.50
C SER A 32 -74.64 -29.79 -73.68
N PRO A 33 -73.88 -30.18 -74.72
CA PRO A 33 -73.91 -29.50 -76.02
C PRO A 33 -75.17 -29.90 -76.79
N GLY A 34 -76.30 -29.22 -76.51
CA GLY A 34 -77.59 -29.49 -77.17
C GLY A 34 -77.67 -28.92 -78.58
N GLU A 35 -77.27 -29.68 -79.60
CA GLU A 35 -77.58 -29.35 -80.99
C GLU A 35 -79.08 -29.47 -81.26
N GLN A 36 -79.79 -28.33 -81.29
CA GLN A 36 -81.17 -28.25 -81.78
C GLN A 36 -81.31 -27.28 -82.95
N ARG A 37 -80.77 -27.70 -84.10
CA ARG A 37 -81.35 -27.34 -85.40
C ARG A 37 -82.22 -28.51 -85.85
N GLY A 38 -83.53 -28.39 -85.68
CA GLY A 38 -84.50 -29.33 -86.21
C GLY A 38 -84.50 -29.34 -87.75
N GLN A 39 -83.58 -30.08 -88.37
CA GLN A 39 -83.72 -30.51 -89.75
C GLN A 39 -84.79 -31.60 -89.80
N VAL A 40 -86.05 -31.19 -89.96
CA VAL A 40 -87.14 -32.10 -90.29
C VAL A 40 -86.98 -32.54 -91.75
N VAL A 41 -86.08 -33.50 -91.98
CA VAL A 41 -85.94 -34.17 -93.27
C VAL A 41 -87.12 -35.14 -93.39
N GLN A 42 -88.24 -34.67 -93.93
CA GLN A 42 -89.33 -35.54 -94.34
C GLN A 42 -88.82 -36.48 -95.43
N ARG A 43 -88.66 -37.76 -95.07
CA ARG A 43 -88.23 -38.83 -95.98
C ARG A 43 -89.40 -39.24 -96.86
N ALA A 44 -89.66 -38.45 -97.91
CA ALA A 44 -90.73 -38.69 -98.87
C ALA A 44 -90.62 -40.10 -99.47
N THR A 45 -91.64 -40.94 -99.25
CA THR A 45 -91.71 -42.29 -99.80
C THR A 45 -92.50 -42.26 -101.11
N MET A 46 -91.79 -42.03 -102.21
CA MET A 46 -92.39 -41.99 -103.55
C MET A 46 -93.04 -43.34 -103.89
N LYS A 47 -94.32 -43.29 -104.28
CA LYS A 47 -95.09 -44.44 -104.75
C LYS A 47 -95.44 -44.19 -106.22
N MET A 48 -94.89 -44.98 -107.13
CA MET A 48 -94.93 -44.74 -108.58
C MET A 48 -96.34 -44.88 -109.19
N ARG A 49 -96.75 -43.92 -110.05
CA ARG A 49 -97.49 -44.14 -111.33
C ARG A 49 -97.75 -42.83 -112.10
N SER A 50 -97.80 -42.93 -113.43
CA SER A 50 -98.07 -41.87 -114.44
C SER A 50 -96.99 -40.81 -114.65
N GLU A 51 -96.85 -40.34 -115.91
CA GLU A 51 -95.82 -39.38 -116.34
C GLU A 51 -96.12 -37.94 -115.90
N ASP A 52 -97.39 -37.54 -115.88
CA ASP A 52 -97.83 -36.21 -115.39
C ASP A 52 -97.39 -35.92 -113.94
N ASP A 53 -97.21 -36.95 -113.12
CA ASP A 53 -96.70 -36.81 -111.75
C ASP A 53 -95.17 -36.69 -111.69
N VAL A 54 -94.44 -37.16 -112.69
CA VAL A 54 -92.96 -37.02 -112.76
C VAL A 54 -92.56 -35.58 -113.02
N ASP A 55 -93.28 -34.86 -113.89
CA ASP A 55 -93.04 -33.43 -114.12
C ASP A 55 -93.44 -32.57 -112.90
N LYS A 56 -94.56 -32.89 -112.23
CA LYS A 56 -94.95 -32.24 -110.96
C LYS A 56 -93.87 -32.46 -109.89
N GLN A 57 -93.43 -33.70 -109.67
CA GLN A 57 -92.36 -34.04 -108.72
C GLN A 57 -91.03 -33.37 -109.09
N THR A 58 -90.72 -33.24 -110.39
CA THR A 58 -89.55 -32.50 -110.87
C THR A 58 -89.68 -30.99 -110.57
N GLN A 59 -90.87 -30.41 -110.66
CA GLN A 59 -91.14 -29.02 -110.33
C GLN A 59 -91.17 -28.76 -108.81
N GLU A 60 -91.64 -29.72 -108.01
CA GLU A 60 -91.51 -29.75 -106.55
C GLU A 60 -90.03 -29.83 -106.14
N LEU A 61 -89.23 -30.74 -106.71
CA LEU A 61 -87.80 -30.83 -106.42
C LEU A 61 -87.04 -29.56 -106.84
N LYS A 62 -87.40 -28.91 -107.96
CA LYS A 62 -86.87 -27.59 -108.36
C LYS A 62 -87.23 -26.49 -107.36
N THR A 63 -88.47 -26.45 -106.85
CA THR A 63 -88.88 -25.44 -105.85
C THR A 63 -88.28 -25.71 -104.47
N ILE A 64 -88.21 -26.96 -104.01
CA ILE A 64 -87.52 -27.38 -102.78
C ILE A 64 -86.03 -27.04 -102.86
N THR A 65 -85.37 -27.29 -103.99
CA THR A 65 -83.94 -26.94 -104.19
C THR A 65 -83.75 -25.43 -104.11
N ARG A 66 -84.55 -24.65 -104.83
CA ARG A 66 -84.55 -23.17 -104.77
C ARG A 66 -84.78 -22.65 -103.35
N LEU A 67 -85.70 -23.25 -102.59
CA LEU A 67 -85.97 -22.87 -101.19
C LEU A 67 -84.79 -23.25 -100.28
N GLN A 68 -84.17 -24.42 -100.45
CA GLN A 68 -82.96 -24.79 -99.71
C GLN A 68 -81.79 -23.85 -100.02
N GLU A 69 -81.60 -23.46 -101.28
CA GLU A 69 -80.59 -22.47 -101.68
C GLU A 69 -80.87 -21.10 -101.08
N GLN A 70 -82.12 -20.64 -101.08
CA GLN A 70 -82.52 -19.40 -100.40
C GLN A 70 -82.30 -19.49 -98.88
N CYS A 71 -82.63 -20.59 -98.22
CA CYS A 71 -82.34 -20.81 -96.80
C CYS A 71 -80.83 -20.84 -96.50
N ARG A 72 -80.02 -21.47 -97.37
CA ARG A 72 -78.55 -21.44 -97.27
C ARG A 72 -78.01 -20.03 -97.45
N ALA A 73 -78.52 -19.27 -98.42
CA ALA A 73 -78.13 -17.88 -98.66
C ALA A 73 -78.48 -16.97 -97.48
N LEU A 74 -79.71 -17.05 -96.94
CA LEU A 74 -80.14 -16.31 -95.75
C LEU A 74 -79.32 -16.71 -94.51
N GLN A 75 -78.99 -17.98 -94.33
CA GLN A 75 -78.10 -18.42 -93.24
C GLN A 75 -76.68 -17.87 -93.41
N ILE A 76 -76.12 -17.87 -94.61
CA ILE A 76 -74.81 -17.28 -94.91
C ILE A 76 -74.85 -15.77 -94.68
N GLN A 77 -75.93 -15.07 -95.05
CA GLN A 77 -76.12 -13.65 -94.73
C GLN A 77 -76.18 -13.41 -93.22
N ALA A 78 -77.01 -14.16 -92.48
CA ALA A 78 -77.13 -14.01 -91.03
C ALA A 78 -75.80 -14.29 -90.29
N VAL A 79 -74.98 -15.23 -90.80
CA VAL A 79 -73.62 -15.45 -90.30
C VAL A 79 -72.70 -14.29 -90.67
N LYS A 80 -72.71 -13.80 -91.92
CA LYS A 80 -71.93 -12.61 -92.34
C LYS A 80 -72.26 -11.40 -91.47
N GLU A 81 -73.53 -11.08 -91.29
CA GLU A 81 -73.99 -10.01 -90.40
C GLU A 81 -73.51 -10.20 -88.96
N LYS A 82 -73.61 -11.41 -88.40
CA LYS A 82 -73.07 -11.71 -87.07
C LYS A 82 -71.55 -11.52 -87.01
N THR A 83 -70.79 -11.89 -88.05
CA THR A 83 -69.34 -11.63 -88.08
C THR A 83 -68.99 -10.14 -88.20
N VAL A 84 -69.80 -9.35 -88.91
CA VAL A 84 -69.66 -7.88 -88.97
C VAL A 84 -69.99 -7.24 -87.61
N LYS A 85 -71.10 -7.64 -87.00
CA LYS A 85 -71.51 -7.20 -85.64
C LYS A 85 -70.43 -7.57 -84.61
N ASN A 86 -69.88 -8.79 -84.64
CA ASN A 86 -68.79 -9.23 -83.77
C ASN A 86 -67.46 -8.50 -84.05
N ARG A 87 -67.16 -8.16 -85.32
CA ARG A 87 -65.98 -7.34 -85.68
C ARG A 87 -66.11 -5.92 -85.11
N ALA A 88 -67.31 -5.34 -85.12
CA ALA A 88 -67.59 -4.04 -84.52
C ALA A 88 -67.49 -4.06 -82.98
N THR A 89 -68.07 -5.07 -82.30
CA THR A 89 -67.96 -5.18 -80.84
C THR A 89 -66.52 -5.46 -80.39
N LEU A 90 -65.76 -6.30 -81.11
CA LEU A 90 -64.32 -6.47 -80.86
C LEU A 90 -63.52 -5.19 -81.07
N ALA A 91 -63.86 -4.37 -82.07
CA ALA A 91 -63.23 -3.06 -82.27
C ALA A 91 -63.51 -2.10 -81.10
N LEU A 92 -64.75 -2.09 -80.59
CA LEU A 92 -65.15 -1.30 -79.41
C LEU A 92 -64.45 -1.78 -78.14
N LEU A 93 -64.45 -3.09 -77.85
CA LEU A 93 -63.75 -3.66 -76.70
C LEU A 93 -62.25 -3.36 -76.75
N ARG A 94 -61.61 -3.48 -77.93
CA ARG A 94 -60.21 -3.10 -78.15
C ARG A 94 -59.99 -1.58 -77.98
N LYS A 95 -60.96 -0.72 -78.32
CA LYS A 95 -60.90 0.72 -78.03
C LYS A 95 -60.93 0.95 -76.51
N ASN A 96 -61.88 0.34 -75.81
CA ASN A 96 -62.08 0.51 -74.36
C ASN A 96 -60.86 0.00 -73.56
N ILE A 97 -60.27 -1.14 -73.94
CA ILE A 97 -59.03 -1.64 -73.35
C ILE A 97 -57.87 -0.64 -73.54
N ARG A 98 -57.72 -0.05 -74.74
CA ARG A 98 -56.70 1.00 -74.97
C ARG A 98 -56.95 2.26 -74.13
N HIS A 99 -58.20 2.67 -73.95
CA HIS A 99 -58.54 3.82 -73.10
C HIS A 99 -58.19 3.50 -71.64
N GLY A 100 -58.65 2.38 -71.07
CA GLY A 100 -58.32 2.00 -69.70
C GLY A 100 -56.81 1.83 -69.41
N ILE A 101 -56.02 1.38 -70.40
CA ILE A 101 -54.55 1.36 -70.31
C ILE A 101 -53.98 2.79 -70.28
N GLN A 102 -54.50 3.69 -71.12
CA GLN A 102 -54.08 5.09 -71.19
C GLN A 102 -54.48 5.87 -69.92
N ASP A 103 -55.71 5.69 -69.43
CA ASP A 103 -56.23 6.29 -68.19
C ASP A 103 -55.43 5.82 -66.98
N GLY A 104 -55.15 4.51 -66.88
CA GLY A 104 -54.29 3.93 -65.85
C GLY A 104 -52.83 4.40 -65.94
N ALA A 105 -52.34 4.76 -67.13
CA ALA A 105 -51.02 5.36 -67.31
C ALA A 105 -50.98 6.85 -66.93
N LEU A 106 -52.08 7.59 -67.16
CA LEU A 106 -52.24 8.97 -66.70
C LEU A 106 -52.35 9.04 -65.17
N ALA A 107 -53.19 8.20 -64.55
CA ALA A 107 -53.32 8.11 -63.09
C ALA A 107 -51.96 7.87 -62.40
N LYS A 108 -51.17 6.91 -62.91
CA LYS A 108 -49.81 6.64 -62.40
C LYS A 108 -48.86 7.84 -62.52
N LYS A 109 -48.98 8.66 -63.58
CA LYS A 109 -48.19 9.90 -63.72
C LYS A 109 -48.63 10.96 -62.71
N TYR A 110 -49.92 11.14 -62.48
CA TYR A 110 -50.44 12.07 -61.46
C TYR A 110 -50.02 11.67 -60.05
N ASP A 111 -50.11 10.38 -59.71
CA ASP A 111 -49.61 9.84 -58.43
C ASP A 111 -48.10 10.10 -58.28
N GLN A 112 -47.30 9.73 -59.28
CA GLN A 112 -45.84 9.92 -59.25
C GLN A 112 -45.45 11.40 -59.12
N GLN A 113 -46.13 12.31 -59.83
CA GLN A 113 -45.89 13.75 -59.74
C GLN A 113 -46.29 14.31 -58.36
N THR A 114 -47.43 13.87 -57.82
CA THR A 114 -47.94 14.30 -56.52
C THR A 114 -47.04 13.82 -55.36
N ILE A 115 -46.64 12.55 -55.39
CA ILE A 115 -45.66 11.98 -54.45
C ILE A 115 -44.32 12.71 -54.55
N SER A 116 -43.86 13.01 -55.77
CA SER A 116 -42.60 13.73 -55.98
C SER A 116 -42.64 15.16 -55.44
N LYS A 117 -43.77 15.86 -55.61
CA LYS A 117 -44.00 17.20 -55.03
C LYS A 117 -44.07 17.17 -53.51
N ALA A 118 -44.68 16.13 -52.93
CA ALA A 118 -44.80 15.96 -51.48
C ALA A 118 -43.48 15.61 -50.78
N CYS A 119 -42.64 14.76 -51.39
CA CYS A 119 -41.33 14.39 -50.83
C CYS A 119 -40.25 15.48 -51.04
N GLY A 120 -40.44 16.38 -52.01
CA GLY A 120 -39.56 17.51 -52.26
C GLY A 120 -38.10 17.09 -52.53
N LYS A 121 -37.20 17.53 -51.64
CA LYS A 121 -35.75 17.24 -51.70
C LYS A 121 -35.35 15.88 -51.09
N ASP A 122 -36.24 15.19 -50.38
CA ASP A 122 -35.93 13.91 -49.72
C ASP A 122 -35.88 12.76 -50.75
N MET A 123 -34.70 12.56 -51.33
CA MET A 123 -34.45 11.57 -52.38
C MET A 123 -34.75 10.12 -51.93
N PRO A 124 -34.26 9.62 -50.77
CA PRO A 124 -34.59 8.27 -50.29
C PRO A 124 -36.10 8.05 -50.13
N THR A 125 -36.80 8.95 -49.44
CA THR A 125 -38.24 8.80 -49.17
C THR A 125 -39.06 8.88 -50.46
N ARG A 126 -38.65 9.74 -51.42
CA ARG A 126 -39.26 9.81 -52.75
C ARG A 126 -39.11 8.49 -53.50
N LEU A 127 -37.90 7.94 -53.56
CA LEU A 127 -37.61 6.67 -54.25
C LEU A 127 -38.38 5.49 -53.64
N ALA A 128 -38.49 5.43 -52.31
CA ALA A 128 -39.26 4.42 -51.60
C ALA A 128 -40.78 4.46 -51.88
N HIS A 129 -41.28 5.55 -52.47
CA HIS A 129 -42.71 5.76 -52.78
C HIS A 129 -43.02 5.91 -54.26
N CYS A 130 -42.03 6.00 -55.16
CA CYS A 130 -42.21 6.13 -56.62
C CYS A 130 -43.05 5.04 -57.32
N ARG A 131 -43.34 3.91 -56.66
CA ARG A 131 -44.21 2.83 -57.19
C ARG A 131 -45.50 2.61 -56.37
N CYS A 132 -45.75 3.45 -55.37
CA CYS A 132 -47.00 3.40 -54.58
C CYS A 132 -48.09 4.24 -55.26
N THR A 133 -49.35 3.95 -54.97
CA THR A 133 -50.44 4.91 -55.21
C THR A 133 -50.36 6.07 -54.22
N MET A 134 -51.00 7.21 -54.54
CA MET A 134 -51.01 8.41 -53.69
C MET A 134 -51.43 8.11 -52.25
N GLU A 135 -52.45 7.27 -52.05
CA GLU A 135 -52.97 6.91 -50.72
C GLU A 135 -51.98 6.08 -49.91
N VAL A 136 -51.38 5.06 -50.54
CA VAL A 136 -50.38 4.19 -49.88
C VAL A 136 -49.11 4.96 -49.53
N ALA A 137 -48.70 5.92 -50.37
CA ALA A 137 -47.60 6.83 -50.06
C ALA A 137 -47.98 7.77 -48.90
N ARG A 138 -49.17 8.37 -48.92
CA ARG A 138 -49.68 9.26 -47.87
C ARG A 138 -49.67 8.58 -46.50
N GLU A 139 -50.11 7.32 -46.41
CA GLU A 139 -50.19 6.61 -45.13
C GLU A 139 -48.81 6.13 -44.63
N LYS A 140 -47.92 5.69 -45.53
CA LYS A 140 -46.51 5.41 -45.18
C LYS A 140 -45.80 6.66 -44.64
N LEU A 141 -46.00 7.82 -45.27
CA LEU A 141 -45.46 9.10 -44.82
C LEU A 141 -46.04 9.54 -43.47
N ARG A 142 -47.37 9.43 -43.27
CA ARG A 142 -48.03 9.69 -41.98
C ARG A 142 -47.43 8.85 -40.86
N LYS A 143 -47.29 7.53 -41.08
CA LYS A 143 -46.66 6.64 -40.11
C LYS A 143 -45.21 7.05 -39.83
N HIS A 144 -44.40 7.32 -40.86
CA HIS A 144 -43.01 7.74 -40.65
C HIS A 144 -42.91 9.02 -39.81
N VAL A 145 -43.75 10.03 -40.09
CA VAL A 145 -43.81 11.27 -39.31
C VAL A 145 -44.25 11.00 -37.87
N PHE A 146 -45.27 10.16 -37.65
CA PHE A 146 -45.71 9.78 -36.31
C PHE A 146 -44.62 9.05 -35.51
N ASP A 147 -43.97 8.05 -36.11
CA ASP A 147 -42.88 7.29 -35.49
C ASP A 147 -41.70 8.22 -35.13
N ARG A 148 -41.33 9.15 -36.04
CA ARG A 148 -40.30 10.19 -35.79
C ARG A 148 -40.68 11.13 -34.65
N VAL A 149 -41.92 11.63 -34.61
CA VAL A 149 -42.40 12.53 -33.54
C VAL A 149 -42.46 11.80 -32.20
N ASN A 150 -42.85 10.52 -32.18
CA ASN A 150 -42.85 9.71 -30.97
C ASN A 150 -41.41 9.53 -30.41
N VAL A 151 -40.45 9.20 -31.28
CA VAL A 151 -39.01 9.15 -30.90
C VAL A 151 -38.52 10.50 -30.40
N HIS A 152 -38.89 11.61 -31.06
CA HIS A 152 -38.53 12.96 -30.60
C HIS A 152 -39.10 13.26 -29.20
N ASN A 153 -40.36 12.92 -28.93
CA ASN A 153 -41.00 13.12 -27.63
C ASN A 153 -40.31 12.30 -26.51
N VAL A 154 -39.93 11.06 -26.79
CA VAL A 154 -39.15 10.23 -25.85
C VAL A 154 -37.78 10.85 -25.56
N LEU A 155 -37.05 11.30 -26.60
CA LEU A 155 -35.76 11.97 -26.44
C LEU A 155 -35.89 13.29 -25.66
N LEU A 156 -36.92 14.09 -25.93
CA LEU A 156 -37.21 15.33 -25.20
C LEU A 156 -37.50 15.08 -23.72
N HIS A 157 -38.22 14.00 -23.39
CA HIS A 157 -38.43 13.59 -22.00
C HIS A 157 -37.11 13.17 -21.33
N LEU A 158 -36.27 12.37 -22.00
CA LEU A 158 -34.97 11.94 -21.48
C LEU A 158 -34.00 13.11 -21.26
N VAL A 159 -33.97 14.10 -22.17
CA VAL A 159 -33.18 15.33 -22.01
C VAL A 159 -33.66 16.13 -20.79
N ARG A 160 -34.98 16.30 -20.62
CA ARG A 160 -35.56 16.98 -19.44
C ARG A 160 -35.26 16.25 -18.13
N LEU A 161 -35.25 14.91 -18.12
CA LEU A 161 -34.89 14.13 -16.95
C LEU A 161 -33.40 14.30 -16.59
N ARG A 162 -32.51 14.23 -17.58
CA ARG A 162 -31.07 14.46 -17.40
C ARG A 162 -30.76 15.89 -16.95
N GLY A 163 -31.48 16.90 -17.45
CA GLY A 163 -31.39 18.28 -16.99
C GLY A 163 -31.64 18.40 -15.48
N LYS A 164 -32.76 17.85 -14.99
CA LYS A 164 -33.08 17.84 -13.55
C LYS A 164 -32.05 17.09 -12.69
N GLN A 165 -31.47 16.01 -13.21
CA GLN A 165 -30.39 15.28 -12.52
C GLN A 165 -29.11 16.13 -12.45
N LEU A 166 -28.77 16.86 -13.51
CA LEU A 166 -27.64 17.79 -13.55
C LEU A 166 -27.86 18.97 -12.60
N GLU A 167 -29.03 19.60 -12.62
CA GLU A 167 -29.43 20.68 -11.70
C GLU A 167 -29.30 20.21 -10.23
N SER A 168 -29.83 19.03 -9.90
CA SER A 168 -29.72 18.44 -8.56
C SER A 168 -28.28 18.20 -8.14
N LYS A 169 -27.40 17.74 -9.05
CA LYS A 169 -25.99 17.50 -8.74
C LYS A 169 -25.15 18.78 -8.70
N GLN A 170 -25.53 19.81 -9.45
CA GLN A 170 -24.94 21.15 -9.35
C GLN A 170 -25.29 21.82 -8.01
N LEU A 171 -26.52 21.68 -7.53
CA LEU A 171 -26.93 22.15 -6.20
C LEU A 171 -26.21 21.39 -5.08
N GLU A 172 -26.05 20.07 -5.21
CA GLU A 172 -25.28 19.23 -4.28
C GLU A 172 -23.81 19.66 -4.21
N LEU A 173 -23.14 19.80 -5.37
CA LEU A 173 -21.77 20.32 -5.45
C LEU A 173 -21.63 21.73 -4.88
N ALA A 174 -22.55 22.64 -5.19
CA ALA A 174 -22.56 23.98 -4.61
C ALA A 174 -22.76 23.93 -3.09
N SER A 175 -23.60 23.03 -2.56
CA SER A 175 -23.78 22.87 -1.11
C SER A 175 -22.53 22.34 -0.39
N LEU A 176 -21.71 21.55 -1.08
CA LEU A 176 -20.42 21.07 -0.58
C LEU A 176 -19.34 22.16 -0.66
N GLN A 177 -19.28 22.89 -1.77
CA GLN A 177 -18.34 24.02 -1.96
C GLN A 177 -18.61 25.22 -1.03
N ASN A 178 -19.84 25.38 -0.54
CA ASN A 178 -20.22 26.41 0.43
C ASN A 178 -20.17 25.91 1.90
N GLN A 179 -19.58 24.75 2.18
CA GLN A 179 -19.25 24.39 3.57
C GLN A 179 -17.99 25.14 4.03
N PRO A 180 -17.97 25.69 5.26
CA PRO A 180 -16.77 26.36 5.78
C PRO A 180 -15.65 25.34 6.05
N ASP A 181 -14.43 25.67 5.63
CA ASP A 181 -13.25 24.77 5.64
C ASP A 181 -12.91 24.16 7.01
N ALA A 182 -13.36 24.79 8.10
CA ALA A 182 -13.31 24.23 9.43
C ALA A 182 -14.65 24.41 10.16
N SER A 183 -15.29 23.29 10.49
CA SER A 183 -16.35 23.24 11.49
C SER A 183 -15.84 23.77 12.83
N LYS A 184 -16.72 24.39 13.62
CA LYS A 184 -16.43 24.81 15.00
C LYS A 184 -15.89 23.66 15.85
N GLU A 185 -16.27 22.43 15.54
CA GLU A 185 -15.77 21.23 16.23
C GLU A 185 -14.35 20.83 15.80
N GLN A 186 -14.00 21.01 14.52
CA GLN A 186 -12.61 20.80 14.05
C GLN A 186 -11.66 21.83 14.66
N LEU A 187 -12.09 23.10 14.79
CA LEU A 187 -11.32 24.14 15.49
C LEU A 187 -11.12 23.81 16.98
N ARG A 188 -12.14 23.26 17.66
CA ARG A 188 -12.01 22.76 19.05
C ARG A 188 -11.04 21.59 19.14
N LEU A 189 -11.13 20.62 18.24
CA LEU A 189 -10.22 19.46 18.21
C LEU A 189 -8.77 19.90 17.99
N LEU A 190 -8.52 20.84 17.07
CA LEU A 190 -7.19 21.44 16.87
C LEU A 190 -6.67 22.17 18.13
N GLN A 191 -7.54 22.88 18.84
CA GLN A 191 -7.18 23.53 20.12
C GLN A 191 -6.86 22.49 21.21
N VAL A 192 -7.60 21.38 21.28
CA VAL A 192 -7.35 20.27 22.22
C VAL A 192 -6.04 19.57 21.88
N ILE A 193 -5.77 19.28 20.60
CA ILE A 193 -4.50 18.70 20.13
C ILE A 193 -3.33 19.59 20.59
N ARG A 194 -3.37 20.89 20.29
CA ARG A 194 -2.31 21.84 20.70
C ARG A 194 -2.13 21.91 22.22
N GLN A 195 -3.22 21.76 22.99
CA GLN A 195 -3.13 21.72 24.45
C GLN A 195 -2.53 20.40 24.97
N LEU A 196 -2.77 19.27 24.30
CA LEU A 196 -2.17 17.98 24.62
C LEU A 196 -0.68 17.96 24.26
N GLU A 197 -0.29 18.48 23.10
CA GLU A 197 1.12 18.65 22.67
C GLU A 197 1.91 19.46 23.71
N ASN A 198 1.41 20.65 24.08
CA ASN A 198 1.98 21.50 25.13
C ASN A 198 2.10 20.77 26.50
N ASN A 199 1.19 19.86 26.81
CA ASN A 199 1.21 19.11 28.08
C ASN A 199 2.20 17.93 28.02
N ILE A 200 2.33 17.27 26.87
CA ILE A 200 3.32 16.22 26.63
C ILE A 200 4.73 16.81 26.70
N GLU A 201 5.01 17.92 26.03
CA GLU A 201 6.32 18.59 26.06
C GLU A 201 6.71 19.01 27.50
N LYS A 202 5.80 19.65 28.23
CA LYS A 202 6.01 19.99 29.66
C LYS A 202 6.25 18.76 30.54
N THR A 203 5.72 17.59 30.15
CA THR A 203 5.94 16.33 30.88
C THR A 203 7.29 15.72 30.51
N MET A 204 7.70 15.77 29.24
CA MET A 204 9.04 15.35 28.79
C MET A 204 10.16 16.17 29.44
N ILE A 205 9.99 17.49 29.55
CA ILE A 205 10.93 18.38 30.25
C ILE A 205 11.03 18.01 31.74
N LYS A 206 9.92 17.68 32.39
CA LYS A 206 9.89 17.18 33.78
C LYS A 206 10.56 15.82 33.94
N ILE A 207 10.38 14.90 33.00
CA ILE A 207 11.04 13.59 33.00
C ILE A 207 12.56 13.78 32.88
N THR A 208 13.02 14.57 31.89
CA THR A 208 14.45 14.81 31.65
C THR A 208 15.12 15.51 32.84
N THR A 209 14.48 16.54 33.42
CA THR A 209 15.01 17.20 34.63
C THR A 209 15.02 16.28 35.85
N SER A 210 14.00 15.43 36.03
CA SER A 210 13.99 14.42 37.09
C SER A 210 15.03 13.31 36.88
N GLN A 211 15.35 12.95 35.64
CA GLN A 211 16.40 11.99 35.30
C GLN A 211 17.78 12.55 35.62
N ASN A 212 18.06 13.81 35.24
CA ASN A 212 19.31 14.49 35.57
C ASN A 212 19.50 14.62 37.09
N ILE A 213 18.45 14.97 37.83
CA ILE A 213 18.47 15.01 39.31
C ILE A 213 18.71 13.61 39.90
N HIS A 214 18.08 12.56 39.36
CA HIS A 214 18.28 11.20 39.82
C HIS A 214 19.72 10.72 39.61
N LEU A 215 20.30 10.97 38.42
CA LEU A 215 21.69 10.64 38.10
C LEU A 215 22.66 11.30 39.09
N LEU A 216 22.51 12.60 39.34
CA LEU A 216 23.34 13.34 40.29
C LEU A 216 23.22 12.81 41.73
N TYR A 217 22.04 12.34 42.16
CA TYR A 217 21.89 11.66 43.46
C TYR A 217 22.54 10.26 43.49
N VAL A 218 22.59 9.53 42.37
CA VAL A 218 23.27 8.23 42.26
C VAL A 218 24.79 8.42 42.28
N GLU A 219 25.32 9.41 41.55
CA GLU A 219 26.73 9.78 41.55
C GLU A 219 27.20 10.23 42.95
N LEU A 220 26.43 11.08 43.63
CA LEU A 220 26.70 11.50 45.00
C LEU A 220 26.67 10.30 45.98
N LEU A 221 25.74 9.36 45.82
CA LEU A 221 25.67 8.16 46.64
C LEU A 221 26.87 7.23 46.41
N ASP A 222 27.37 7.12 45.18
CA ASP A 222 28.58 6.35 44.86
C ASP A 222 29.85 7.01 45.43
N TYR A 223 29.97 8.33 45.33
CA TYR A 223 31.02 9.09 46.00
C TYR A 223 31.02 8.86 47.52
N LEU A 224 29.87 9.02 48.18
CA LEU A 224 29.74 8.81 49.64
C LEU A 224 30.03 7.35 50.05
N LYS A 225 29.77 6.36 49.20
CA LYS A 225 30.17 4.96 49.45
C LYS A 225 31.69 4.76 49.35
N LYS A 226 32.37 5.46 48.42
CA LYS A 226 33.83 5.42 48.27
C LYS A 226 34.53 6.04 49.49
N GLU A 227 34.09 7.21 49.94
CA GLU A 227 34.57 7.84 51.18
C GLU A 227 34.34 6.93 52.39
N LEU A 228 33.13 6.36 52.53
CA LEU A 228 32.80 5.43 53.62
C LEU A 228 33.63 4.14 53.60
N ALA A 229 34.06 3.67 52.44
CA ALA A 229 34.98 2.54 52.31
C ALA A 229 36.44 2.91 52.65
N GLY A 230 36.80 4.20 52.60
CA GLY A 230 38.10 4.70 53.03
C GLY A 230 38.27 4.68 54.55
N TYR A 231 37.26 5.15 55.31
CA TYR A 231 37.38 5.33 56.76
C TYR A 231 37.84 4.11 57.57
N PRO A 232 37.40 2.85 57.31
CA PRO A 232 37.94 1.67 57.99
C PRO A 232 39.46 1.54 57.85
N THR A 233 39.99 1.82 56.66
CA THR A 233 41.44 1.74 56.37
C THR A 233 42.23 2.85 57.08
N GLU A 234 41.60 3.97 57.43
CA GLU A 234 42.22 5.01 58.26
C GLU A 234 42.11 4.70 59.75
N LEU A 235 40.96 4.15 60.17
CA LEU A 235 40.74 3.70 61.54
C LEU A 235 41.70 2.57 61.93
N ASP A 236 41.93 1.59 61.04
CA ASP A 236 42.89 0.50 61.27
C ASP A 236 44.34 1.03 61.45
N LYS A 237 44.74 2.05 60.67
CA LYS A 237 46.07 2.70 60.85
C LYS A 237 46.20 3.36 62.23
N LEU A 238 45.16 4.09 62.65
CA LEU A 238 45.13 4.74 63.96
C LEU A 238 45.07 3.71 65.11
N GLN A 239 44.31 2.63 64.92
CA GLN A 239 44.17 1.55 65.90
C GLN A 239 45.50 0.79 66.09
N ASN A 240 46.22 0.52 65.00
CA ASN A 240 47.56 -0.08 65.06
C ASN A 240 48.56 0.85 65.76
N LEU A 241 48.60 2.14 65.39
CA LEU A 241 49.48 3.13 66.04
C LEU A 241 49.23 3.26 67.55
N VAL A 242 47.97 3.13 68.00
CA VAL A 242 47.63 3.07 69.43
C VAL A 242 48.12 1.78 70.10
N VAL A 243 48.01 0.63 69.41
CA VAL A 243 48.58 -0.65 69.91
C VAL A 243 50.10 -0.58 70.04
N ASP A 244 50.77 0.02 69.05
CA ASP A 244 52.22 0.23 69.05
C ASP A 244 52.65 1.06 70.28
N TYR A 245 52.07 2.25 70.47
CA TYR A 245 52.35 3.08 71.66
C TYR A 245 51.99 2.40 72.99
N CYS A 246 50.91 1.60 73.04
CA CYS A 246 50.59 0.82 74.23
C CYS A 246 51.63 -0.27 74.52
N SER A 247 52.26 -0.87 73.50
CA SER A 247 53.35 -1.82 73.68
C SER A 247 54.63 -1.14 74.17
N GLU A 248 55.03 0.00 73.59
CA GLU A 248 56.19 0.79 74.05
C GLU A 248 56.03 1.25 75.51
N LEU A 249 54.83 1.70 75.90
CA LEU A 249 54.52 2.06 77.29
C LEU A 249 54.56 0.86 78.24
N SER A 250 54.12 -0.31 77.79
CA SER A 250 54.21 -1.57 78.56
C SER A 250 55.67 -1.97 78.79
N ASP A 251 56.49 -1.99 77.74
CA ASP A 251 57.90 -2.37 77.81
C ASP A 251 58.69 -1.40 78.69
N MET A 252 58.48 -0.08 78.55
CA MET A 252 59.08 0.92 79.44
C MET A 252 58.62 0.75 80.90
N THR A 253 57.38 0.32 81.14
CA THR A 253 56.86 0.03 82.49
C THR A 253 57.54 -1.19 83.09
N VAL A 254 57.74 -2.27 82.31
CA VAL A 254 58.50 -3.46 82.75
C VAL A 254 59.96 -3.09 83.04
N MET A 255 60.62 -2.34 82.15
CA MET A 255 61.99 -1.85 82.38
C MET A 255 62.11 -1.00 83.66
N SER A 256 61.08 -0.19 83.97
CA SER A 256 61.03 0.61 85.21
C SER A 256 60.88 -0.28 86.46
N GLN A 257 60.03 -1.32 86.38
CA GLN A 257 59.85 -2.29 87.45
C GLN A 257 61.12 -3.12 87.68
N ASP A 258 61.78 -3.59 86.62
CA ASP A 258 63.07 -4.30 86.71
C ASP A 258 64.17 -3.41 87.30
N ALA A 259 64.27 -2.15 86.86
CA ALA A 259 65.22 -1.19 87.42
C ALA A 259 64.96 -0.93 88.92
N MET A 260 63.70 -0.86 89.34
CA MET A 260 63.31 -0.75 90.74
C MET A 260 63.66 -2.02 91.54
N MET A 261 63.36 -3.21 91.00
CA MET A 261 63.69 -4.51 91.61
C MET A 261 65.19 -4.71 91.76
N ILE A 262 65.99 -4.37 90.74
CA ILE A 262 67.46 -4.39 90.81
C ILE A 262 67.94 -3.40 91.88
N THR A 263 67.39 -2.19 91.91
CA THR A 263 67.76 -1.15 92.89
C THR A 263 67.44 -1.58 94.32
N ASP A 264 66.29 -2.19 94.57
CA ASP A 264 65.90 -2.67 95.89
C ASP A 264 66.63 -3.96 96.28
N GLN A 265 66.90 -4.87 95.35
CA GLN A 265 67.78 -6.01 95.60
C GLN A 265 69.21 -5.55 95.94
N VAL A 266 69.72 -4.49 95.30
CA VAL A 266 71.00 -3.86 95.67
C VAL A 266 70.94 -3.24 97.07
N LYS A 267 69.87 -2.51 97.43
CA LYS A 267 69.68 -2.00 98.80
C LYS A 267 69.61 -3.12 99.84
N MET A 268 68.90 -4.21 99.55
CA MET A 268 68.79 -5.35 100.47
C MET A 268 70.12 -6.12 100.58
N ASN A 269 70.81 -6.34 99.47
CA ASN A 269 72.17 -6.93 99.46
C ASN A 269 73.16 -6.03 100.22
N MET A 270 73.04 -4.71 100.11
CA MET A 270 73.85 -3.74 100.87
C MET A 270 73.56 -3.84 102.36
N ARG A 271 72.28 -3.74 102.78
CA ARG A 271 71.86 -3.92 104.18
C ARG A 271 72.25 -5.28 104.76
N GLN A 272 72.18 -6.36 103.95
CA GLN A 272 72.61 -7.70 104.36
C GLN A 272 74.13 -7.78 104.52
N LYS A 273 74.90 -7.15 103.62
CA LYS A 273 76.37 -7.04 103.75
C LYS A 273 76.78 -6.15 104.92
N GLU A 274 76.06 -5.07 105.19
CA GLU A 274 76.25 -4.22 106.38
C GLU A 274 75.91 -4.98 107.66
N ALA A 275 74.77 -5.69 107.71
CA ALA A 275 74.38 -6.50 108.85
C ALA A 275 75.37 -7.64 109.10
N THR A 276 75.74 -8.41 108.07
CA THR A 276 76.74 -9.47 108.19
C THR A 276 78.15 -8.93 108.44
N PHE A 277 78.51 -7.72 108.02
CA PHE A 277 79.77 -7.06 108.41
C PHE A 277 79.72 -6.53 109.84
N ILE A 278 78.58 -6.04 110.33
CA ILE A 278 78.38 -5.65 111.73
C ILE A 278 78.38 -6.90 112.62
N GLU A 279 77.77 -8.00 112.18
CA GLU A 279 77.80 -9.29 112.86
C GLU A 279 79.18 -9.93 112.79
N GLU A 280 79.90 -9.86 111.66
CA GLU A 280 81.29 -10.34 111.57
C GLU A 280 82.21 -9.44 112.39
N ARG A 281 82.02 -8.11 112.41
CA ARG A 281 82.76 -7.21 113.29
C ARG A 281 82.45 -7.51 114.74
N ARG A 282 81.17 -7.65 115.12
CA ARG A 282 80.75 -8.08 116.47
C ARG A 282 81.22 -9.49 116.79
N ALA A 283 81.39 -10.38 115.81
CA ALA A 283 81.88 -11.75 116.00
C ALA A 283 83.41 -11.81 116.02
N ARG A 284 84.12 -10.89 115.37
CA ARG A 284 85.57 -10.66 115.50
C ARG A 284 85.89 -9.96 116.80
N GLU A 285 85.11 -8.95 117.19
CA GLU A 285 85.22 -8.22 118.46
C GLU A 285 84.72 -9.08 119.62
N ASN A 286 83.71 -9.93 119.40
CA ASN A 286 83.39 -11.01 120.32
C ASN A 286 84.46 -12.08 120.28
N ARG A 287 85.04 -12.55 119.15
CA ARG A 287 86.23 -13.45 119.07
C ARG A 287 87.54 -12.80 119.51
N LEU A 288 87.55 -11.49 119.79
CA LEU A 288 88.66 -10.76 120.41
C LEU A 288 88.39 -10.56 121.90
N ASN A 289 87.13 -10.35 122.31
CA ASN A 289 86.67 -10.46 123.69
C ASN A 289 86.51 -11.93 124.12
N GLN A 290 86.58 -12.86 123.17
CA GLN A 290 86.66 -14.32 123.19
C GLN A 290 87.97 -14.74 122.47
N GLN A 291 88.96 -13.85 122.42
CA GLN A 291 90.37 -14.22 122.56
C GLN A 291 90.88 -13.72 123.91
N LYS A 292 90.48 -12.54 124.37
CA LYS A 292 90.51 -12.21 125.81
C LYS A 292 89.77 -13.25 126.68
N LYS A 293 88.58 -13.77 126.28
CA LYS A 293 87.82 -14.84 127.00
C LYS A 293 87.81 -16.24 126.35
N LEU A 294 88.31 -16.39 125.14
CA LEU A 294 88.72 -17.70 124.62
C LEU A 294 89.99 -17.41 123.89
N ILE A 295 91.01 -17.24 124.66
CA ILE A 295 92.14 -18.01 124.28
C ILE A 295 91.38 -19.47 124.32
N ASP A 296 90.55 -20.16 123.26
CA ASP A 296 89.98 -20.22 121.63
C ASP A 296 88.39 -20.58 120.92
N LYS A 297 87.83 -20.62 119.52
CA LYS A 297 86.57 -21.37 118.60
C LYS A 297 85.94 -21.20 116.93
N ILE A 298 84.67 -21.62 116.28
CA ILE A 298 84.13 -22.11 114.72
C ILE A 298 82.72 -21.78 113.68
N HIS A 299 82.08 -22.52 112.54
CA HIS A 299 81.02 -22.22 111.22
C HIS A 299 79.85 -23.20 110.28
N THR A 300 79.13 -22.99 108.98
CA THR A 300 77.77 -23.64 108.13
C THR A 300 77.34 -23.92 106.41
N LYS A 301 76.04 -24.13 105.69
CA LYS A 301 75.49 -24.73 104.17
C LYS A 301 74.05 -24.51 103.13
N GLU A 302 73.53 -25.22 101.92
CA GLU A 302 72.47 -24.92 100.61
C GLU A 302 71.36 -25.91 99.61
N THR A 303 70.62 -25.67 98.32
CA THR A 303 69.43 -26.47 97.38
C THR A 303 68.82 -26.28 95.70
N ASN A 304 67.71 -26.92 94.93
CA ASN A 304 67.08 -26.91 93.33
C ASN A 304 65.53 -27.45 92.68
N GLU A 305 64.71 -27.71 91.44
CA GLU A 305 64.38 -27.97 89.80
C GLU A 305 62.79 -27.95 88.99
N LYS A 306 61.99 -28.27 87.74
CA LYS A 306 61.69 -28.71 86.12
C LYS A 306 60.10 -28.78 85.34
N TYR A 307 59.35 -29.08 84.07
CA TYR A 307 59.07 -29.36 82.42
C TYR A 307 57.48 -29.64 81.66
N ARG A 308 56.71 -29.92 80.38
CA ARG A 308 56.42 -30.08 78.70
C ARG A 308 54.82 -30.25 77.96
N GLY A 309 54.06 -30.48 76.69
CA GLY A 309 53.79 -30.81 75.04
C GLY A 309 52.22 -30.87 74.24
N ARG A 310 51.47 -31.18 72.97
CA ARG A 310 51.20 -31.66 71.36
C ARG A 310 49.66 -31.49 70.51
N THR A 311 48.90 -31.81 69.26
CA THR A 311 48.64 -32.26 67.64
C THR A 311 47.07 -32.34 66.87
N ASP A 312 46.33 -32.63 65.61
CA ASP A 312 46.15 -32.96 63.97
C ASP A 312 44.58 -33.21 63.18
N LEU A 313 43.88 -33.48 61.89
CA LEU A 313 43.64 -33.53 60.21
C LEU A 313 42.15 -34.05 59.43
N LYS A 314 41.47 -34.26 58.11
CA LYS A 314 41.20 -34.03 56.46
C LYS A 314 39.94 -34.73 55.43
N PHE A 315 39.44 -34.45 54.06
CA PHE A 315 38.25 -35.09 53.05
C PHE A 315 37.87 -34.87 51.34
N SER A 316 36.82 -35.42 50.44
CA SER A 316 36.39 -35.30 48.81
C SER A 316 34.98 -35.82 47.88
N ASN A 317 34.64 -35.71 46.43
CA ASN A 317 33.36 -36.14 45.41
C ASN A 317 33.33 -36.14 43.65
N LEU A 318 32.44 -36.30 42.44
CA LEU A 318 31.00 -36.56 41.64
C LEU A 318 30.75 -36.85 39.91
N MET A 319 29.54 -37.03 39.06
CA MET A 319 29.23 -37.36 37.43
C MET A 319 27.79 -37.26 36.43
N SER A 320 27.54 -37.55 35.00
CA SER A 320 26.24 -37.49 33.91
C SER A 320 26.16 -38.12 32.28
N THR A 321 25.32 -38.19 31.06
CA THR A 321 23.90 -37.99 30.17
C THR A 321 23.58 -38.52 28.52
N GLU A 322 22.42 -38.34 27.61
CA GLU A 322 21.76 -39.01 26.22
C GLU A 322 21.06 -38.25 24.81
N THR A 323 20.26 -38.48 23.57
CA THR A 323 19.31 -39.33 22.47
C THR A 323 19.01 -38.83 20.82
N LEU A 324 18.16 -39.05 19.61
CA LEU A 324 16.90 -39.64 18.68
C LEU A 324 16.87 -39.63 16.94
N ASN A 325 15.99 -39.75 15.74
CA ASN A 325 14.56 -39.91 14.91
C ASN A 325 14.46 -40.34 13.21
N VAL A 326 13.61 -40.36 11.98
CA VAL A 326 12.26 -40.03 11.06
C VAL A 326 11.81 -40.76 9.52
N ARG A 327 10.68 -40.52 8.58
CA ARG A 327 10.13 -41.10 7.09
C ARG A 327 8.96 -40.38 6.05
N LYS A 328 8.19 -40.60 4.80
CA LYS A 328 7.72 -41.46 3.45
C LYS A 328 6.66 -40.99 2.15
N ARG A 329 6.47 -41.52 0.80
CA ARG A 329 5.22 -41.80 -0.29
C ARG A 329 5.07 -41.37 -1.94
N GLU A 330 4.09 -41.31 -3.03
CA GLU A 330 2.67 -41.70 -3.76
C GLU A 330 2.39 -41.65 -5.47
N THR A 331 1.20 -41.93 -6.30
CA THR A 331 0.93 -42.07 -7.94
C THR A 331 -0.57 -42.19 -8.81
N SER A 332 -0.89 -42.07 -10.24
CA SER A 332 -2.25 -42.27 -11.17
C SER A 332 -2.45 -42.32 -12.89
N LYS A 333 -3.65 -42.48 -13.72
CA LYS A 333 -3.98 -42.60 -15.35
C LYS A 333 -5.49 -42.73 -16.17
N GLU A 334 -5.82 -42.49 -17.58
CA GLU A 334 -6.86 -43.08 -18.73
C GLU A 334 -7.70 -42.34 -20.05
N ASP A 335 -8.50 -42.94 -21.14
CA ASP A 335 -9.13 -42.41 -22.58
C ASP A 335 -10.35 -43.10 -23.59
N ILE A 336 -11.02 -42.58 -24.80
CA ILE A 336 -12.17 -43.16 -25.85
C ILE A 336 -12.78 -42.51 -27.35
N GLU A 337 -13.69 -43.09 -28.33
CA GLU A 337 -14.25 -42.64 -29.82
C GLU A 337 -15.70 -43.10 -30.63
N TYR A 338 -16.24 -42.67 -31.91
CA TYR A 338 -17.54 -43.08 -32.82
C TYR A 338 -17.95 -42.58 -34.41
N GLN A 339 -18.96 -43.11 -35.31
CA GLN A 339 -19.29 -42.92 -36.90
C GLN A 339 -20.80 -43.01 -37.71
N THR A 340 -21.15 -42.98 -39.13
CA THR A 340 -22.57 -43.04 -39.96
C THR A 340 -22.93 -43.19 -41.65
N TYR A 341 -24.04 -42.69 -42.46
CA TYR A 341 -24.53 -42.78 -43.97
C TYR A 341 -24.74 -41.43 -44.68
N LEU A 342 -23.65 -41.10 -45.34
CA LEU A 342 -22.96 -40.00 -44.72
C LEU A 342 -23.31 -38.69 -45.35
N THR A 343 -23.26 -38.56 -46.67
CA THR A 343 -23.26 -37.22 -47.29
C THR A 343 -24.53 -36.41 -46.97
N ALA A 344 -25.71 -37.02 -47.01
CA ALA A 344 -26.96 -36.34 -46.63
C ALA A 344 -27.08 -36.12 -45.10
N LEU A 345 -26.60 -37.07 -44.30
CA LEU A 345 -26.53 -36.91 -42.85
C LEU A 345 -25.51 -35.84 -42.44
N VAL A 346 -24.40 -35.72 -43.16
CA VAL A 346 -23.31 -34.76 -42.97
C VAL A 346 -23.82 -33.36 -43.22
N GLU A 347 -24.52 -33.07 -44.32
CA GLU A 347 -25.09 -31.73 -44.52
C GLU A 347 -26.18 -31.41 -43.48
N LYS A 348 -26.95 -32.41 -43.01
CA LYS A 348 -27.88 -32.23 -41.88
C LYS A 348 -27.16 -31.94 -40.57
N VAL A 349 -26.06 -32.62 -40.27
CA VAL A 349 -25.22 -32.37 -39.09
C VAL A 349 -24.55 -31.00 -39.21
N LYS A 350 -23.95 -30.69 -40.36
CA LYS A 350 -23.27 -29.42 -40.64
C LYS A 350 -24.18 -28.21 -40.46
N THR A 351 -25.42 -28.29 -40.96
CA THR A 351 -26.44 -27.25 -40.76
C THR A 351 -26.97 -27.18 -39.33
N THR A 352 -27.01 -28.30 -38.60
CA THR A 352 -27.39 -28.34 -37.17
C THR A 352 -26.29 -27.72 -36.29
N VAL A 353 -25.02 -28.04 -36.55
CA VAL A 353 -23.82 -27.59 -35.83
C VAL A 353 -23.39 -26.17 -36.26
N ARG A 354 -23.87 -25.68 -37.41
CA ARG A 354 -23.59 -24.37 -38.03
C ARG A 354 -22.14 -24.19 -38.54
N CYS A 355 -21.57 -25.24 -39.10
CA CYS A 355 -20.26 -25.23 -39.76
C CYS A 355 -20.37 -24.97 -41.28
N SER A 356 -19.23 -24.68 -41.91
CA SER A 356 -19.09 -24.46 -43.37
C SER A 356 -18.72 -25.74 -44.13
N HIS A 357 -17.76 -26.50 -43.61
CA HIS A 357 -17.21 -27.73 -44.20
C HIS A 357 -17.34 -28.94 -43.26
N LEU A 358 -17.20 -30.15 -43.82
CA LEU A 358 -17.24 -31.42 -43.08
C LEU A 358 -16.10 -31.51 -42.05
N TRP A 359 -14.90 -31.05 -42.38
CA TRP A 359 -13.76 -31.03 -41.44
C TRP A 359 -14.01 -30.14 -40.22
N ASP A 360 -14.77 -29.05 -40.42
CA ASP A 360 -15.22 -28.17 -39.34
C ASP A 360 -16.22 -28.88 -38.41
N ILE A 361 -16.90 -29.97 -38.81
CA ILE A 361 -17.85 -30.70 -37.93
C ILE A 361 -17.10 -31.30 -36.74
N THR A 362 -15.98 -32.00 -36.98
CA THR A 362 -15.16 -32.51 -35.87
C THR A 362 -14.50 -31.37 -35.10
N GLY A 363 -14.03 -30.32 -35.79
CA GLY A 363 -13.48 -29.13 -35.13
C GLY A 363 -14.49 -28.37 -34.26
N GLN A 364 -15.78 -28.39 -34.62
CA GLN A 364 -16.85 -27.65 -33.94
C GLN A 364 -17.62 -28.51 -32.94
N PHE A 365 -17.66 -29.84 -33.09
CA PHE A 365 -17.99 -30.74 -31.98
C PHE A 365 -16.85 -30.83 -30.97
N LEU A 366 -15.57 -30.75 -31.38
CA LEU A 366 -14.47 -30.56 -30.44
C LEU A 366 -14.48 -29.17 -29.82
N ALA A 367 -14.87 -28.10 -30.53
CA ALA A 367 -15.04 -26.79 -29.89
C ALA A 367 -16.24 -26.79 -28.93
N GLN A 368 -17.38 -27.37 -29.32
CA GLN A 368 -18.55 -27.52 -28.46
C GLN A 368 -18.21 -28.38 -27.25
N ARG A 369 -17.58 -29.54 -27.44
CA ARG A 369 -17.14 -30.43 -26.38
C ARG A 369 -16.08 -29.76 -25.50
N ASN A 370 -15.07 -29.11 -26.06
CA ASN A 370 -14.11 -28.34 -25.25
C ASN A 370 -14.79 -27.19 -24.48
N THR A 371 -15.91 -26.62 -24.97
CA THR A 371 -16.73 -25.69 -24.17
C THR A 371 -17.67 -26.39 -23.19
N GLU A 372 -18.07 -27.63 -23.46
CA GLU A 372 -18.90 -28.48 -22.60
C GLU A 372 -18.04 -29.02 -21.45
N ASP A 373 -16.96 -29.74 -21.75
CA ASP A 373 -15.87 -30.12 -20.84
C ASP A 373 -15.33 -28.90 -20.06
N ASN A 374 -15.17 -27.70 -20.65
CA ASN A 374 -14.77 -26.50 -19.90
C ASN A 374 -15.91 -25.91 -19.04
N LEU A 375 -17.18 -26.02 -19.46
CA LEU A 375 -18.33 -25.61 -18.63
C LEU A 375 -18.61 -26.63 -17.52
N GLU A 376 -18.31 -27.91 -17.75
CA GLU A 376 -18.36 -29.00 -16.78
C GLU A 376 -17.22 -28.83 -15.78
N LEU A 377 -15.98 -28.61 -16.23
CA LEU A 377 -14.87 -28.19 -15.36
C LEU A 377 -15.21 -26.90 -14.60
N GLN A 378 -15.78 -25.86 -15.24
CA GLN A 378 -16.21 -24.65 -14.52
C GLN A 378 -17.38 -24.90 -13.57
N MET A 379 -18.25 -25.89 -13.84
CA MET A 379 -19.27 -26.34 -12.93
C MET A 379 -18.64 -27.08 -11.75
N GLU A 380 -17.82 -28.11 -11.95
CA GLU A 380 -17.05 -28.80 -10.91
C GLU A 380 -16.24 -27.82 -10.06
N ASP A 381 -15.53 -26.88 -10.67
CA ASP A 381 -14.73 -25.83 -10.03
C ASP A 381 -15.64 -24.79 -9.30
N CYS A 382 -16.92 -24.67 -9.67
CA CYS A 382 -17.93 -23.93 -8.90
C CYS A 382 -18.62 -24.79 -7.82
N GLU A 383 -18.77 -26.10 -8.01
CA GLU A 383 -19.37 -27.05 -7.07
C GLU A 383 -18.37 -27.38 -5.95
N GLU A 384 -17.08 -27.46 -6.26
CA GLU A 384 -15.99 -27.57 -5.30
C GLU A 384 -15.89 -26.27 -4.51
N ARG A 385 -15.86 -25.09 -5.15
CA ARG A 385 -15.93 -23.81 -4.41
C ARG A 385 -17.19 -23.69 -3.55
N ARG A 386 -18.35 -24.16 -4.03
CA ARG A 386 -19.59 -24.21 -3.24
C ARG A 386 -19.45 -25.16 -2.05
N SER A 387 -18.83 -26.33 -2.23
CA SER A 387 -18.58 -27.33 -1.18
C SER A 387 -17.52 -26.86 -0.17
N GLN A 388 -16.47 -26.19 -0.63
CA GLN A 388 -15.47 -25.52 0.21
C GLN A 388 -16.12 -24.40 1.03
N LEU A 389 -16.95 -23.56 0.40
CA LEU A 389 -17.69 -22.49 1.07
C LEU A 389 -18.73 -23.04 2.05
N GLU A 390 -19.44 -24.13 1.72
CA GLU A 390 -20.38 -24.79 2.63
C GLU A 390 -19.65 -25.48 3.80
N ALA A 391 -18.47 -26.06 3.56
CA ALA A 391 -17.62 -26.61 4.61
C ALA A 391 -17.00 -25.51 5.50
N LEU A 392 -16.66 -24.35 4.93
CA LEU A 392 -16.24 -23.16 5.68
C LEU A 392 -17.41 -22.56 6.47
N MET A 393 -18.61 -22.49 5.89
CA MET A 393 -19.83 -22.05 6.57
C MET A 393 -20.16 -22.95 7.75
N LYS A 394 -20.14 -24.28 7.58
CA LYS A 394 -20.34 -25.24 8.67
C LYS A 394 -19.24 -25.18 9.74
N LYS A 395 -17.99 -24.86 9.37
CA LYS A 395 -16.91 -24.59 10.34
C LYS A 395 -17.16 -23.30 11.11
N LEU A 396 -17.57 -22.23 10.44
CA LEU A 396 -17.88 -20.94 11.07
C LEU A 396 -19.14 -21.02 11.94
N GLU A 397 -20.16 -21.80 11.54
CA GLU A 397 -21.33 -22.13 12.37
C GLU A 397 -20.94 -22.98 13.59
N ALA A 398 -20.01 -23.93 13.43
CA ALA A 398 -19.45 -24.70 14.54
C ALA A 398 -18.63 -23.80 15.50
N GLU A 399 -17.81 -22.88 14.97
CA GLU A 399 -17.08 -21.89 15.77
C GLU A 399 -18.02 -20.87 16.44
N GLU A 400 -19.07 -20.42 15.76
CA GLU A 400 -20.04 -19.46 16.30
C GLU A 400 -20.93 -20.11 17.37
N THR A 401 -21.37 -21.36 17.18
CA THR A 401 -22.08 -22.11 18.23
C THR A 401 -21.17 -22.44 19.41
N LEU A 402 -19.91 -22.82 19.15
CA LEU A 402 -18.88 -23.00 20.17
C LEU A 402 -18.64 -21.72 20.98
N LEU A 403 -18.56 -20.55 20.34
CA LEU A 403 -18.45 -19.25 21.02
C LEU A 403 -19.73 -18.84 21.76
N LYS A 404 -20.92 -19.11 21.19
CA LYS A 404 -22.23 -18.81 21.81
C LYS A 404 -22.53 -19.66 23.05
N PHE A 405 -22.07 -20.90 23.08
CA PHE A 405 -22.36 -21.87 24.15
C PHE A 405 -21.16 -22.19 25.05
N HIS A 406 -20.03 -21.49 24.91
CA HIS A 406 -18.86 -21.73 25.75
C HIS A 406 -19.06 -21.26 27.21
N GLN A 407 -19.43 -22.23 28.05
CA GLN A 407 -18.70 -22.38 29.32
C GLN A 407 -17.20 -22.57 29.01
N THR A 408 -16.34 -22.07 29.88
CA THR A 408 -14.91 -21.83 29.65
C THR A 408 -14.18 -23.04 29.05
N PRO A 409 -13.56 -22.94 27.85
CA PRO A 409 -12.83 -24.05 27.25
C PRO A 409 -11.63 -24.49 28.11
N SER A 410 -11.35 -25.80 28.08
CA SER A 410 -10.31 -26.42 28.91
C SER A 410 -8.92 -25.81 28.70
N SER A 411 -8.15 -25.68 29.78
CA SER A 411 -6.88 -24.94 29.86
C SER A 411 -5.71 -25.48 29.01
N VAL A 412 -5.90 -26.58 28.28
CA VAL A 412 -4.86 -27.24 27.47
C VAL A 412 -4.78 -26.65 26.05
N SER A 413 -5.92 -26.45 25.38
CA SER A 413 -5.94 -25.88 24.02
C SER A 413 -5.47 -24.42 24.02
N PHE A 414 -5.91 -23.63 25.01
CA PHE A 414 -5.50 -22.24 25.18
C PHE A 414 -3.97 -22.10 25.32
N LYS A 415 -3.31 -22.96 26.10
CA LYS A 415 -1.84 -22.96 26.23
C LYS A 415 -1.13 -23.25 24.90
N SER A 416 -1.62 -24.21 24.12
CA SER A 416 -1.02 -24.52 22.81
C SER A 416 -1.17 -23.36 21.80
N ILE A 417 -2.29 -22.66 21.83
CA ILE A 417 -2.52 -21.46 21.01
C ILE A 417 -1.64 -20.30 21.49
N GLN A 418 -1.60 -20.06 22.80
CA GLN A 418 -0.76 -19.04 23.43
C GLN A 418 0.72 -19.21 23.08
N GLU A 419 1.25 -20.43 23.13
CA GLU A 419 2.66 -20.69 22.78
C GLU A 419 2.92 -20.47 21.28
N LYS A 420 2.01 -20.91 20.40
CA LYS A 420 2.10 -20.60 18.95
C LYS A 420 2.06 -19.10 18.67
N MET A 421 1.30 -18.32 19.44
CA MET A 421 1.27 -16.86 19.30
C MET A 421 2.56 -16.21 19.78
N LYS A 422 3.19 -16.69 20.87
CA LYS A 422 4.56 -16.28 21.26
C LYS A 422 5.59 -16.63 20.18
N ASP A 423 5.52 -17.85 19.65
CA ASP A 423 6.43 -18.36 18.61
C ASP A 423 6.36 -17.53 17.32
N MET A 424 5.18 -16.99 16.97
CA MET A 424 5.04 -16.05 15.86
C MET A 424 5.50 -14.64 16.24
N LEU A 425 5.17 -14.17 17.45
CA LEU A 425 5.62 -12.86 17.95
C LEU A 425 7.15 -12.76 17.96
N GLY A 426 7.86 -13.75 18.50
CA GLY A 426 9.33 -13.77 18.50
C GLY A 426 9.93 -13.75 17.08
N LYS A 427 9.34 -14.49 16.14
CA LYS A 427 9.78 -14.50 14.73
C LYS A 427 9.57 -13.15 14.04
N GLU A 428 8.47 -12.46 14.33
CA GLU A 428 8.23 -11.11 13.79
C GLU A 428 9.04 -10.03 14.52
N GLU A 429 9.32 -10.18 15.82
CA GLU A 429 10.28 -9.35 16.55
C GLU A 429 11.70 -9.48 15.96
N ASP A 430 12.17 -10.69 15.68
CA ASP A 430 13.49 -10.91 15.08
C ASP A 430 13.57 -10.42 13.62
N ARG A 431 12.48 -10.56 12.86
CA ARG A 431 12.34 -9.91 11.54
C ARG A 431 12.41 -8.39 11.65
N LEU A 432 11.72 -7.80 12.62
CA LEU A 432 11.72 -6.35 12.86
C LEU A 432 13.09 -5.85 13.32
N ARG A 433 13.78 -6.58 14.21
CA ARG A 433 15.18 -6.31 14.60
C ARG A 433 16.11 -6.36 13.38
N LEU A 434 16.02 -7.40 12.55
CA LEU A 434 16.82 -7.53 11.33
C LEU A 434 16.56 -6.37 10.36
N ALA A 435 15.30 -6.03 10.11
CA ALA A 435 14.91 -4.89 9.28
C ALA A 435 15.46 -3.56 9.82
N HIS A 436 15.37 -3.30 11.13
CA HIS A 436 15.97 -2.12 11.76
C HIS A 436 17.49 -2.08 11.61
N THR A 437 18.22 -3.18 11.89
CA THR A 437 19.69 -3.17 11.74
C THR A 437 20.13 -2.91 10.29
N ASN A 438 19.39 -3.42 9.30
CA ASN A 438 19.65 -3.14 7.89
C ASN A 438 19.32 -1.69 7.53
N MET A 439 18.19 -1.15 8.01
CA MET A 439 17.84 0.26 7.82
C MET A 439 18.88 1.20 8.43
N THR A 440 19.37 0.93 9.65
CA THR A 440 20.42 1.72 10.29
C THR A 440 21.75 1.64 9.53
N LYS A 441 22.12 0.47 8.97
CA LYS A 441 23.29 0.35 8.08
C LYS A 441 23.12 1.21 6.82
N SER A 442 21.96 1.17 6.17
CA SER A 442 21.65 1.98 4.99
C SER A 442 21.65 3.48 5.29
N GLN A 443 21.11 3.90 6.45
CA GLN A 443 21.12 5.28 6.91
C GLN A 443 22.54 5.78 7.20
N LYS A 444 23.38 4.98 7.87
CA LYS A 444 24.80 5.30 8.08
C LYS A 444 25.53 5.48 6.74
N LEU A 445 25.36 4.53 5.81
CA LEU A 445 25.97 4.60 4.47
C LEU A 445 25.52 5.84 3.69
N LEU A 446 24.22 6.17 3.70
CA LEU A 446 23.68 7.37 3.06
C LEU A 446 24.28 8.65 3.65
N LEU A 447 24.41 8.74 4.97
CA LEU A 447 25.04 9.87 5.64
C LEU A 447 26.53 9.99 5.26
N THR A 448 27.28 8.88 5.26
CA THR A 448 28.69 8.87 4.81
C THR A 448 28.83 9.34 3.35
N ILE A 449 27.93 8.90 2.45
CA ILE A 449 27.92 9.34 1.05
C ILE A 449 27.59 10.84 0.95
N GLN A 450 26.56 11.32 1.65
CA GLN A 450 26.18 12.73 1.66
C GLN A 450 27.32 13.62 2.18
N THR A 451 27.90 13.28 3.33
CA THR A 451 29.05 13.99 3.90
C THR A 451 30.28 13.91 2.99
N GLY A 452 30.50 12.79 2.27
CA GLY A 452 31.55 12.68 1.26
C GLY A 452 31.34 13.65 0.07
N ILE A 453 30.11 13.74 -0.44
CA ILE A 453 29.73 14.66 -1.52
C ILE A 453 29.82 16.12 -1.05
N ASP A 454 29.37 16.45 0.17
CA ASP A 454 29.48 17.78 0.75
C ASP A 454 30.96 18.21 0.93
N ASN A 455 31.82 17.31 1.39
CA ASN A 455 33.27 17.57 1.50
C ASN A 455 33.94 17.77 0.13
N LEU A 456 33.56 16.98 -0.88
CA LEU A 456 34.07 17.12 -2.25
C LEU A 456 33.61 18.45 -2.87
N TYR A 457 32.34 18.80 -2.68
CA TYR A 457 31.72 20.04 -3.13
C TYR A 457 32.45 21.26 -2.55
N LEU A 458 32.62 21.32 -1.21
CA LEU A 458 33.33 22.43 -0.55
C LEU A 458 34.77 22.61 -1.09
N ARG A 459 35.51 21.51 -1.29
CA ARG A 459 36.88 21.57 -1.85
C ARG A 459 36.93 22.04 -3.30
N LEU A 460 35.89 21.79 -4.09
CA LEU A 460 35.82 22.19 -5.51
C LEU A 460 35.17 23.57 -5.72
N MET A 461 34.38 24.07 -4.76
CA MET A 461 33.71 25.37 -4.84
C MET A 461 34.68 26.52 -5.19
N GLY A 462 35.84 26.58 -4.54
CA GLY A 462 36.84 27.63 -4.75
C GLY A 462 37.57 27.63 -6.10
N ILE A 463 37.34 26.64 -6.97
CA ILE A 463 38.07 26.48 -8.24
C ILE A 463 37.29 27.19 -9.36
N PRO A 464 37.86 28.23 -10.01
CA PRO A 464 37.15 28.99 -11.05
C PRO A 464 37.08 28.23 -12.38
N LEU A 465 35.91 28.22 -13.02
CA LEU A 465 35.72 27.64 -14.36
C LEU A 465 35.84 28.72 -15.46
N PRO A 466 36.73 28.54 -16.46
CA PRO A 466 36.86 29.45 -17.60
C PRO A 466 35.55 29.50 -18.41
N GLY A 467 34.85 30.64 -18.34
CA GLY A 467 33.59 30.91 -19.06
C GLY A 467 32.39 31.19 -18.15
N ALA A 468 32.43 30.79 -16.88
CA ALA A 468 31.34 31.02 -15.92
C ALA A 468 31.35 32.45 -15.35
N GLN A 469 31.10 33.47 -16.19
CA GLN A 469 30.93 34.83 -15.70
C GLN A 469 29.63 34.94 -14.88
N LYS A 470 29.79 35.08 -13.55
CA LYS A 470 28.76 34.96 -12.51
C LYS A 470 28.27 33.52 -12.27
N GLU A 471 29.13 32.68 -11.68
CA GLU A 471 28.63 31.79 -10.62
C GLU A 471 28.07 32.69 -9.50
N ALA A 472 26.74 32.79 -9.42
CA ALA A 472 26.10 33.34 -8.23
C ALA A 472 26.29 32.36 -7.06
N VAL A 473 26.41 32.86 -5.82
CA VAL A 473 26.54 32.03 -4.62
C VAL A 473 25.43 30.97 -4.63
N PRO A 474 25.76 29.66 -4.69
CA PRO A 474 24.75 28.61 -4.69
C PRO A 474 23.92 28.69 -3.39
N PRO A 475 22.60 28.45 -3.45
CA PRO A 475 21.77 28.48 -2.25
C PRO A 475 22.20 27.38 -1.28
N ASP A 476 22.15 27.67 0.04
CA ASP A 476 22.65 26.80 1.12
C ASP A 476 21.96 25.41 1.23
N SER A 477 20.95 25.15 0.38
CA SER A 477 20.17 23.92 0.32
C SER A 477 20.20 23.23 -1.05
N LEU A 478 21.36 23.25 -1.74
CA LEU A 478 21.55 22.47 -2.97
C LEU A 478 21.48 20.95 -2.68
N ASP A 479 20.65 20.22 -3.45
CA ASP A 479 20.45 18.78 -3.30
C ASP A 479 21.74 17.96 -3.55
N VAL A 480 21.83 16.77 -2.94
CA VAL A 480 22.97 15.85 -3.02
C VAL A 480 23.32 15.45 -4.45
N HIS A 481 22.32 15.20 -5.32
CA HIS A 481 22.58 14.87 -6.73
C HIS A 481 23.08 16.10 -7.51
N SER A 482 22.58 17.28 -7.16
CA SER A 482 23.02 18.55 -7.78
C SER A 482 24.44 18.94 -7.35
N LYS A 483 24.80 18.71 -6.08
CA LYS A 483 26.18 18.83 -5.58
C LYS A 483 27.12 17.84 -6.27
N LEU A 484 26.70 16.58 -6.46
CA LEU A 484 27.48 15.56 -7.14
C LEU A 484 27.75 15.92 -8.61
N ALA A 485 26.73 16.36 -9.37
CA ALA A 485 26.88 16.81 -10.74
C ALA A 485 27.78 18.06 -10.87
N TYR A 486 27.73 18.97 -9.89
CA TYR A 486 28.65 20.11 -9.80
C TYR A 486 30.11 19.65 -9.59
N CYS A 487 30.33 18.67 -8.72
CA CYS A 487 31.65 18.07 -8.52
C CYS A 487 32.17 17.39 -9.79
N GLU A 488 31.34 16.61 -10.47
CA GLU A 488 31.68 15.94 -11.74
C GLU A 488 32.13 16.96 -12.80
N GLY A 489 31.37 18.03 -13.01
CA GLY A 489 31.73 19.10 -13.95
C GLY A 489 33.07 19.77 -13.63
N LYS A 490 33.35 20.08 -12.35
CA LYS A 490 34.63 20.67 -11.94
C LYS A 490 35.80 19.68 -12.03
N LEU A 491 35.59 18.40 -11.71
CA LEU A 491 36.62 17.35 -11.86
C LEU A 491 36.96 17.07 -13.32
N LEU A 492 35.98 17.02 -14.22
CA LEU A 492 36.21 16.91 -15.66
C LEU A 492 37.01 18.11 -16.21
N HIS A 493 36.67 19.34 -15.77
CA HIS A 493 37.44 20.53 -16.13
C HIS A 493 38.91 20.44 -15.64
N LEU A 494 39.15 19.99 -14.41
CA LEU A 494 40.49 19.81 -13.85
C LEU A 494 41.29 18.73 -14.60
N ALA A 495 40.68 17.58 -14.89
CA ALA A 495 41.31 16.51 -15.66
C ALA A 495 41.74 16.98 -17.06
N ASN A 496 40.83 17.67 -17.76
CA ASN A 496 41.12 18.29 -19.06
C ASN A 496 42.23 19.35 -18.94
N SER A 497 42.24 20.16 -17.88
CA SER A 497 43.28 21.17 -17.64
C SER A 497 44.66 20.55 -17.44
N VAL A 498 44.77 19.48 -16.64
CA VAL A 498 46.02 18.73 -16.45
C VAL A 498 46.48 18.09 -17.76
N GLN A 499 45.57 17.51 -18.55
CA GLN A 499 45.89 16.90 -19.84
C GLN A 499 46.33 17.94 -20.89
N MET A 500 45.79 19.15 -20.85
CA MET A 500 46.22 20.27 -21.70
C MET A 500 47.60 20.82 -21.27
N LEU A 501 47.84 20.99 -19.97
CA LEU A 501 49.14 21.43 -19.44
C LEU A 501 50.28 20.49 -19.87
N SER A 502 50.06 19.17 -19.76
CA SER A 502 51.04 18.18 -20.23
C SER A 502 51.32 18.24 -21.73
N ARG A 503 50.34 18.62 -22.56
CA ARG A 503 50.55 18.84 -24.01
C ARG A 503 51.26 20.16 -24.34
N THR A 504 51.01 21.22 -23.58
CA THR A 504 51.64 22.52 -23.86
C THR A 504 53.14 22.55 -23.57
N GLU A 505 53.64 21.78 -22.59
CA GLU A 505 55.09 21.69 -22.36
C GLU A 505 55.84 20.90 -23.44
N GLU A 506 55.21 19.92 -24.11
CA GLU A 506 55.79 19.24 -25.27
C GLU A 506 56.04 20.22 -26.43
N VAL A 507 55.10 21.14 -26.68
CA VAL A 507 55.21 22.15 -27.75
C VAL A 507 56.22 23.24 -27.39
N ALA A 508 56.29 23.65 -26.11
CA ALA A 508 57.23 24.68 -25.64
C ALA A 508 58.71 24.27 -25.80
N LEU A 509 59.03 22.97 -25.71
CA LEU A 509 60.36 22.43 -25.99
C LEU A 509 60.65 22.25 -27.49
N GLY A 510 59.65 22.41 -28.38
CA GLY A 510 59.78 22.20 -29.82
C GLY A 510 60.09 23.46 -30.65
N GLN A 511 60.15 24.66 -30.04
CA GLN A 511 60.33 25.93 -30.77
C GLN A 511 61.55 26.74 -30.32
N GLY A 512 62.69 26.07 -30.19
CA GLY A 512 64.00 26.70 -30.04
C GLY A 512 65.12 25.71 -30.39
N TRP A 513 66.03 26.11 -31.28
CA TRP A 513 67.21 25.33 -31.72
C TRP A 513 66.91 24.03 -32.49
N GLY A 514 66.78 24.15 -33.81
CA GLY A 514 66.95 23.01 -34.70
C GLY A 514 68.43 22.56 -34.74
N GLY A 515 68.75 21.49 -34.02
CA GLY A 515 70.08 20.87 -33.98
C GLY A 515 69.99 19.45 -33.45
N ALA A 516 70.09 18.45 -34.33
CA ALA A 516 69.63 17.09 -34.04
C ALA A 516 70.60 16.27 -33.16
N TYR A 517 70.32 16.16 -31.86
CA TYR A 517 70.93 15.15 -30.99
C TYR A 517 69.94 14.56 -29.95
N SER A 518 69.93 13.23 -29.89
CA SER A 518 69.49 12.36 -28.77
C SER A 518 68.23 12.74 -27.97
N SER A 519 67.09 12.14 -28.34
CA SER A 519 65.84 12.19 -27.57
C SER A 519 65.88 11.30 -26.31
N HIS A 520 66.52 11.78 -25.24
CA HIS A 520 66.40 11.16 -23.91
C HIS A 520 66.30 12.25 -22.83
N VAL A 521 65.07 12.68 -22.51
CA VAL A 521 64.82 13.61 -21.41
C VAL A 521 65.08 12.89 -20.08
N PRO A 522 65.92 13.42 -19.17
CA PRO A 522 66.19 12.75 -17.89
C PRO A 522 64.97 12.72 -16.98
N LEU A 523 64.62 11.54 -16.47
CA LEU A 523 63.47 11.35 -15.56
C LEU A 523 63.53 12.25 -14.31
N GLU A 524 64.72 12.62 -13.83
CA GLU A 524 64.89 13.51 -12.68
C GLU A 524 64.30 14.91 -12.92
N LEU A 525 64.39 15.47 -14.15
CA LEU A 525 63.74 16.75 -14.46
C LEU A 525 62.22 16.61 -14.41
N THR A 526 61.68 15.49 -14.90
CA THR A 526 60.25 15.20 -14.86
C THR A 526 59.75 15.02 -13.42
N VAL A 527 60.49 14.28 -12.58
CA VAL A 527 60.19 14.09 -11.16
C VAL A 527 60.28 15.42 -10.40
N HIS A 528 61.32 16.23 -10.62
CA HIS A 528 61.46 17.54 -10.00
C HIS A 528 60.35 18.52 -10.45
N ARG A 529 59.89 18.46 -11.70
CA ARG A 529 58.75 19.27 -12.19
C ARG A 529 57.42 18.80 -11.63
N VAL A 530 57.16 17.48 -11.59
CA VAL A 530 55.95 16.93 -10.96
C VAL A 530 55.91 17.27 -9.47
N LEU A 531 57.05 17.19 -8.78
CA LEU A 531 57.18 17.70 -7.40
C LEU A 531 56.88 19.21 -7.33
N GLN A 532 57.43 20.03 -8.23
CA GLN A 532 57.19 21.48 -8.23
C GLN A 532 55.75 21.88 -8.60
N VAL A 533 55.06 21.10 -9.42
CA VAL A 533 53.61 21.27 -9.69
C VAL A 533 52.81 20.82 -8.48
N ASN A 534 53.15 19.69 -7.87
CA ASN A 534 52.50 19.22 -6.64
C ASN A 534 52.74 20.15 -5.44
N THR A 535 53.89 20.83 -5.32
CA THR A 535 54.06 21.91 -4.34
C THR A 535 53.22 23.11 -4.74
N LYS A 536 53.30 23.64 -5.97
CA LYS A 536 52.46 24.78 -6.38
C LYS A 536 50.95 24.55 -6.16
N VAL A 537 50.46 23.33 -6.37
CA VAL A 537 49.08 22.93 -6.08
C VAL A 537 48.83 22.84 -4.57
N ARG A 538 49.75 22.26 -3.78
CA ARG A 538 49.69 22.26 -2.31
C ARG A 538 49.69 23.68 -1.76
N ASP A 539 50.68 24.49 -2.12
CA ASP A 539 50.89 25.87 -1.68
C ASP A 539 49.65 26.74 -2.03
N ALA A 540 49.00 26.48 -3.17
CA ALA A 540 47.75 27.14 -3.56
C ALA A 540 46.53 26.67 -2.75
N LEU A 541 46.39 25.35 -2.49
CA LEU A 541 45.36 24.85 -1.56
C LEU A 541 45.57 25.38 -0.15
N GLU A 542 46.80 25.35 0.35
CA GLU A 542 47.20 25.79 1.69
C GLU A 542 46.94 27.30 1.85
N SER A 543 47.34 28.11 0.87
CA SER A 543 47.02 29.54 0.78
C SER A 543 45.51 29.84 0.68
N SER A 544 44.71 28.92 0.13
CA SER A 544 43.25 29.01 0.12
C SER A 544 42.67 28.71 1.51
N THR A 545 43.09 27.61 2.13
CA THR A 545 42.63 27.19 3.47
C THR A 545 43.09 28.12 4.60
N LEU A 546 44.17 28.90 4.40
CA LEU A 546 44.65 29.90 5.37
C LEU A 546 43.66 31.04 5.66
N LYS A 547 42.55 31.14 4.89
CA LYS A 547 41.44 32.09 5.15
C LYS A 547 40.20 31.43 5.75
N GLU A 548 40.22 30.12 5.95
CA GLU A 548 39.05 29.30 6.24
C GLU A 548 38.97 28.96 7.74
N LYS A 549 37.91 29.43 8.42
CA LYS A 549 37.83 29.43 9.90
C LYS A 549 37.48 28.07 10.54
N GLN A 550 37.18 27.05 9.74
CA GLN A 550 36.76 25.72 10.21
C GLN A 550 37.48 24.63 9.42
N ASN A 551 38.62 24.18 9.94
CA ASN A 551 39.44 23.15 9.31
C ASN A 551 39.34 21.85 10.12
N THR A 552 38.26 21.07 9.88
CA THR A 552 38.03 19.78 10.56
C THR A 552 38.97 18.72 9.99
N ARG A 553 40.09 18.51 10.69
CA ARG A 553 41.05 17.42 10.45
C ARG A 553 40.33 16.06 10.45
N ILE A 554 40.40 15.35 9.33
CA ILE A 554 39.89 13.98 9.21
C ILE A 554 41.01 13.02 9.62
N SER A 555 40.79 12.22 10.66
CA SER A 555 41.56 11.01 10.98
C SER A 555 40.98 9.81 10.24
N PHE A 556 41.83 8.86 9.84
CA PHE A 556 41.44 7.61 9.19
C PHE A 556 42.09 6.46 9.98
N GLU A 557 41.67 6.36 11.24
CA GLU A 557 42.05 5.32 12.18
C GLU A 557 40.76 4.69 12.72
N ASP A 558 40.79 3.38 12.94
CA ASP A 558 39.58 2.58 13.14
C ASP A 558 38.84 2.89 14.45
N LEU A 559 37.51 2.86 14.38
CA LEU A 559 36.62 2.97 15.53
C LEU A 559 35.63 1.79 15.58
N GLU A 560 36.19 0.58 15.51
CA GLU A 560 35.53 -0.57 16.14
C GLU A 560 35.61 -0.40 17.67
N GLU A 561 34.62 -0.95 18.38
CA GLU A 561 34.59 -1.06 19.85
C GLU A 561 34.63 0.24 20.71
N ASP A 562 33.79 1.26 20.46
CA ASP A 562 33.18 2.02 21.58
C ASP A 562 31.93 2.89 21.26
N ILE A 563 30.82 2.28 20.81
CA ILE A 563 29.49 2.94 20.84
C ILE A 563 28.41 1.98 21.36
N ILE A 564 28.58 1.50 22.60
CA ILE A 564 27.47 1.02 23.43
C ILE A 564 27.29 2.01 24.59
N GLY A 565 26.35 2.93 24.42
CA GLY A 565 25.86 3.80 25.49
C GLY A 565 26.43 5.22 25.49
N THR A 566 25.67 6.17 24.95
CA THR A 566 25.51 7.50 25.57
C THR A 566 24.27 8.20 25.03
N VAL A 567 23.35 8.60 25.92
CA VAL A 567 22.17 9.40 25.58
C VAL A 567 22.53 10.89 25.74
N SER A 568 23.28 11.43 24.78
CA SER A 568 23.84 12.79 24.88
C SER A 568 24.01 13.50 23.52
N GLY A 569 23.03 13.36 22.63
CA GLY A 569 23.06 13.89 21.24
C GLY A 569 22.50 15.32 21.02
N LEU A 570 22.21 16.09 22.08
CA LEU A 570 21.48 17.37 21.98
C LEU A 570 22.25 18.60 22.51
N GLY A 571 23.50 18.46 22.93
CA GLY A 571 24.29 19.56 23.53
C GLY A 571 25.10 20.44 22.57
N TYR A 572 25.38 19.97 21.35
CA TYR A 572 26.48 20.50 20.51
C TYR A 572 26.09 21.42 19.33
N TRP A 573 24.84 21.91 19.28
CA TRP A 573 24.37 22.83 18.23
C TRP A 573 24.22 24.29 18.69
N ALA A 574 24.58 24.62 19.93
CA ALA A 574 24.41 25.96 20.51
C ALA A 574 25.64 26.90 20.35
N ALA A 575 26.78 26.41 19.85
CA ALA A 575 28.05 27.15 19.85
C ALA A 575 28.26 28.13 18.67
N GLN A 576 27.37 28.14 17.67
CA GLN A 576 27.56 28.85 16.39
C GLN A 576 26.60 30.05 16.20
N ARG A 577 26.27 30.78 17.27
CA ARG A 577 25.62 32.10 17.15
C ARG A 577 26.03 33.05 18.28
N GLY A 578 27.24 33.60 18.16
CA GLY A 578 27.78 34.56 19.13
C GLY A 578 27.21 35.96 18.95
N GLU A 579 26.07 36.25 19.59
CA GLU A 579 25.46 37.57 19.62
C GLU A 579 25.12 37.96 21.08
N TRP A 580 26.12 38.48 21.79
CA TRP A 580 26.00 38.93 23.18
C TRP A 580 25.31 40.31 23.27
N MET A 581 23.99 40.35 23.11
CA MET A 581 23.22 41.56 23.40
C MET A 581 22.84 41.62 24.88
N TRP A 582 23.72 42.19 25.70
CA TRP A 582 23.43 42.56 27.10
C TRP A 582 22.52 43.80 27.15
N GLU A 583 21.27 43.68 26.71
CA GLU A 583 20.26 44.72 26.90
C GLU A 583 19.25 44.34 27.99
N THR A 584 19.53 44.90 29.16
CA THR A 584 18.58 45.47 30.13
C THR A 584 17.13 44.97 30.10
N PHE A 585 16.72 44.27 31.17
CA PHE A 585 15.32 44.05 31.50
C PHE A 585 14.48 45.34 31.43
N GLN A 586 13.53 45.40 30.49
CA GLN A 586 12.34 46.24 30.61
C GLN A 586 11.10 45.34 30.55
N PHE A 587 10.41 45.22 31.70
CA PHE A 587 9.09 44.60 31.75
C PHE A 587 8.02 45.61 31.34
N ALA A 588 7.17 45.22 30.39
CA ALA A 588 5.83 45.76 30.23
C ALA A 588 4.83 44.58 30.14
N ASP A 589 3.60 44.80 30.59
CA ASP A 589 2.40 43.98 30.36
C ASP A 589 2.47 42.49 30.74
N MET A 590 3.34 42.16 31.68
CA MET A 590 2.94 41.91 33.07
C MET A 590 1.42 41.65 33.34
N ASP A 591 0.86 40.54 32.87
CA ASP A 591 -0.42 40.02 33.40
C ASP A 591 -0.15 39.25 34.71
N GLN A 592 0.03 40.01 35.80
CA GLN A 592 0.61 39.51 37.05
C GLN A 592 -0.38 38.64 37.84
N SER A 593 0.03 37.41 38.15
CA SER A 593 -0.59 36.63 39.23
C SER A 593 -0.45 37.40 40.56
N TYR A 594 -1.57 37.93 41.07
CA TYR A 594 -1.62 38.78 42.25
C TYR A 594 -0.98 38.10 43.48
N VAL A 595 0.19 38.59 43.89
CA VAL A 595 0.86 38.21 45.14
C VAL A 595 0.57 39.30 46.20
N PRO A 596 -0.24 39.02 47.24
CA PRO A 596 -0.60 40.03 48.24
C PRO A 596 0.64 40.49 49.02
N SER A 597 0.80 41.80 49.21
CA SER A 597 1.92 42.35 49.98
C SER A 597 1.89 41.89 51.45
N ARG A 598 3.02 41.95 52.16
CA ARG A 598 3.08 41.61 53.61
C ARG A 598 2.14 42.46 54.47
N ALA A 599 1.78 43.68 54.02
CA ALA A 599 0.77 44.52 54.67
C ALA A 599 -0.66 44.07 54.33
N GLU A 600 -0.91 43.67 53.07
CA GLU A 600 -2.15 43.09 52.60
C GLU A 600 -2.51 41.80 53.36
N ILE A 601 -1.54 40.87 53.45
CA ILE A 601 -1.67 39.60 54.20
C ILE A 601 -1.96 39.88 55.68
N LYS A 602 -1.29 40.87 56.30
CA LYS A 602 -1.58 41.27 57.67
C LYS A 602 -3.00 41.82 57.84
N ARG A 603 -3.48 42.66 56.91
CA ARG A 603 -4.84 43.22 56.98
C ARG A 603 -5.90 42.13 56.81
N GLN A 604 -5.71 41.22 55.86
CA GLN A 604 -6.61 40.08 55.61
C GLN A 604 -6.60 39.11 56.80
N ALA A 605 -5.44 38.83 57.40
CA ALA A 605 -5.34 38.04 58.64
C ALA A 605 -6.07 38.71 59.82
N GLN A 606 -5.94 40.04 59.99
CA GLN A 606 -6.69 40.77 61.01
C GLN A 606 -8.20 40.77 60.74
N GLN A 607 -8.64 40.86 59.49
CA GLN A 607 -10.06 40.72 59.13
C GLN A 607 -10.59 39.31 59.44
N LEU A 608 -9.85 38.24 59.13
CA LEU A 608 -10.22 36.86 59.50
C LEU A 608 -10.25 36.63 61.02
N ILE A 609 -9.36 37.27 61.78
CA ILE A 609 -9.38 37.26 63.25
C ILE A 609 -10.61 38.03 63.78
N GLU A 610 -10.94 39.20 63.22
CA GLU A 610 -12.17 39.91 63.58
C GLU A 610 -13.43 39.12 63.22
N GLU A 611 -13.49 38.47 62.07
CA GLU A 611 -14.66 37.71 61.63
C GLU A 611 -14.86 36.44 62.45
N SER A 612 -13.81 35.69 62.75
CA SER A 612 -13.88 34.55 63.67
C SER A 612 -14.28 34.98 65.10
N LEU A 613 -13.85 36.14 65.57
CA LEU A 613 -14.33 36.74 66.83
C LEU A 613 -15.78 37.23 66.73
N LYS A 614 -16.23 37.78 65.60
CA LYS A 614 -17.64 38.18 65.35
C LYS A 614 -18.56 36.95 65.27
N ILE A 615 -18.11 35.85 64.66
CA ILE A 615 -18.80 34.54 64.63
C ILE A 615 -18.88 33.96 66.05
N SER A 616 -17.80 34.04 66.83
CA SER A 616 -17.79 33.61 68.24
C SER A 616 -18.75 34.42 69.11
N LYS A 617 -18.81 35.75 68.90
CA LYS A 617 -19.80 36.64 69.54
C LYS A 617 -21.24 36.32 69.09
N LYS A 618 -21.48 35.96 67.82
CA LYS A 618 -22.79 35.48 67.35
C LYS A 618 -23.19 34.15 68.01
N LYS A 619 -22.27 33.19 68.18
CA LYS A 619 -22.54 31.94 68.92
C LYS A 619 -22.86 32.20 70.41
N LYS A 620 -22.23 33.18 71.06
CA LYS A 620 -22.59 33.62 72.43
C LYS A 620 -23.89 34.44 72.55
N LYS A 621 -24.60 34.73 71.46
CA LYS A 621 -25.91 35.42 71.44
C LYS A 621 -27.06 34.53 70.95
N LYS A 622 -26.85 33.20 70.93
CA LYS A 622 -27.84 32.14 70.60
C LYS A 622 -27.81 30.98 71.60
N LYS A 623 -27.51 31.30 72.85
CA LYS A 623 -27.82 30.55 74.07
C LYS A 623 -28.34 31.56 75.10
#